data_AF-A0A382ZSF9-F1
#
_entry.id   AF-A0A382ZSF9-F1
#
_cell.length_a   1.000
_cell.length_b   1.000
_cell.length_c   1.000
_cell.angle_alpha   90.00
_cell.angle_beta   90.00
_cell.angle_gamma   90.00
#
_symmetry.space_group_name_H-M   'P 1'
#
loop_
_entity.id
_entity.type
_entity.pdbx_description
1 polymer ?
#
loop_
_entity_poly.entity_id
_entity_poly.type
_entity_poly.pdbx_seq_one_letter_code
_entity_poly.pdbx_strand_id
1 'polypeptide(L)'
;MNYKGNPEYRHDSPSCTGILITNLGTPDEPTASSVRKYLAEFLSDPRVIELPRYLWWLILHGVILRVRPSRSAKAYKKIWTENGSPLLSISKKQVSGLEKILTKKIRGPIKIKLSMR
;
A
#
# COMPACT_ATOMS: atom_id res chain seq x y z
N MET A 1 14.69 -17.11 -6.48
CA MET A 1 14.60 -16.03 -5.48
C MET A 1 15.75 -16.26 -4.51
N ASN A 2 16.81 -15.45 -4.57
CA ASN A 2 17.98 -15.66 -3.70
C ASN A 2 17.62 -15.19 -2.29
N TYR A 3 17.54 -16.13 -1.35
CA TYR A 3 17.33 -15.81 0.05
C TYR A 3 18.53 -14.96 0.55
N LYS A 4 18.26 -13.71 0.93
CA LYS A 4 19.22 -12.89 1.66
C LYS A 4 18.94 -13.10 3.15
N GLY A 5 19.70 -14.00 3.77
CA GLY A 5 19.71 -14.14 5.23
C GLY A 5 20.24 -12.88 5.90
N ASN A 6 20.06 -12.78 7.21
CA ASN A 6 20.68 -11.71 8.01
C ASN A 6 22.08 -12.17 8.44
N PRO A 7 23.17 -11.63 7.85
CA PRO A 7 24.53 -12.03 8.22
C PRO A 7 24.90 -11.66 9.66
N GLU A 8 24.17 -10.74 10.28
CA GLU A 8 24.38 -10.33 11.68
C GLU A 8 23.49 -11.10 12.68
N TYR A 9 22.72 -12.09 12.23
CA TYR A 9 21.93 -12.90 13.14
C TYR A 9 22.82 -13.79 14.01
N ARG A 10 22.64 -13.70 15.32
CA ARG A 10 23.27 -14.60 16.29
C ARG A 10 22.17 -15.33 17.08
N HIS A 11 22.42 -16.58 17.45
CA HIS A 11 21.44 -17.39 18.21
C HIS A 11 21.12 -16.83 19.61
N ASP A 12 22.00 -16.00 20.16
CA ASP A 12 21.81 -15.25 21.42
C ASP A 12 21.08 -13.91 21.24
N SER A 13 20.75 -13.52 20.00
CA SER A 13 20.04 -12.27 19.73
C SER A 13 18.59 -12.34 20.22
N PRO A 14 18.08 -11.30 20.90
CA PRO A 14 16.69 -11.28 21.35
C PRO A 14 15.73 -11.34 20.16
N SER A 15 14.69 -12.15 20.27
CA SER A 15 13.66 -12.26 19.24
C SER A 15 12.97 -10.91 19.00
N CYS A 16 12.94 -10.47 17.75
CA CYS A 16 12.29 -9.21 17.35
C CYS A 16 10.96 -9.49 16.65
N THR A 17 9.88 -8.91 17.17
CA THR A 17 8.54 -9.05 16.57
C THR A 17 8.39 -8.04 15.43
N GLY A 18 8.30 -8.54 14.20
CA GLY A 18 7.95 -7.74 13.03
C GLY A 18 6.43 -7.66 12.86
N ILE A 19 5.88 -6.45 12.74
CA ILE A 19 4.46 -6.20 12.50
C ILE A 19 4.33 -5.44 11.19
N LEU A 20 3.64 -6.03 10.21
CA LEU A 20 3.36 -5.39 8.93
C LEU A 20 1.89 -4.97 8.88
N ILE A 21 1.64 -3.68 8.78
CA ILE A 21 0.31 -3.13 8.52
C ILE A 21 0.17 -3.00 7.01
N THR A 22 -0.78 -3.72 6.43
CA THR A 22 -0.98 -3.78 4.98
C THR A 22 -2.27 -3.09 4.58
N ASN A 23 -2.23 -2.31 3.50
CA ASN A 23 -3.43 -1.74 2.88
C ASN A 23 -3.26 -1.66 1.36
N LEU A 24 -4.37 -1.42 0.64
CA LEU A 24 -4.42 -1.40 -0.83
C LEU A 24 -3.62 -0.28 -1.47
N GLY A 25 -3.19 0.72 -0.72
CA GLY A 25 -2.46 1.86 -1.25
C GLY A 25 -3.39 2.99 -1.71
N THR A 26 -2.74 4.02 -2.26
CA THR A 26 -3.38 5.25 -2.71
C THR A 26 -2.48 5.87 -3.78
N PRO A 27 -3.02 6.59 -4.77
CA PRO A 27 -2.16 7.30 -5.73
C PRO A 27 -1.26 8.29 -5.00
N ASP A 28 -0.06 8.53 -5.54
CA ASP A 28 0.89 9.51 -4.97
C ASP A 28 0.33 10.93 -4.97
N GLU A 29 -0.50 11.25 -5.97
CA GLU A 29 -1.08 12.57 -6.17
C GLU A 29 -2.53 12.48 -6.69
N PRO A 30 -3.37 13.52 -6.48
CA PRO A 30 -4.74 13.56 -6.96
C PRO A 30 -4.80 13.98 -8.45
N THR A 31 -3.81 13.59 -9.25
CA THR A 31 -3.73 13.89 -10.68
C THR A 31 -4.20 12.68 -11.50
N ALA A 32 -4.75 12.94 -12.69
CA ALA A 32 -5.21 11.85 -13.57
C ALA A 32 -4.07 10.90 -13.98
N SER A 33 -2.83 11.38 -14.03
CA SER A 33 -1.65 10.56 -14.33
C SER A 33 -1.34 9.58 -13.20
N SER A 34 -1.23 10.07 -11.96
CA SER A 34 -0.93 9.23 -10.79
C SER A 34 -2.07 8.26 -10.48
N VAL A 35 -3.32 8.70 -10.62
CA VAL A 35 -4.50 7.82 -10.51
C VAL A 35 -4.50 6.74 -11.59
N ARG A 36 -4.08 7.05 -12.83
CA ARG A 36 -3.98 6.06 -13.90
C ARG A 36 -2.95 4.98 -13.56
N LYS A 37 -1.77 5.37 -13.07
CA LYS A 37 -0.72 4.41 -12.66
C LYS A 37 -1.23 3.49 -11.55
N TYR A 38 -1.80 4.07 -10.50
CA TYR A 38 -2.41 3.33 -9.39
C TYR A 38 -3.50 2.36 -9.86
N LEU A 39 -4.44 2.82 -10.70
CA LEU A 39 -5.50 1.95 -11.23
C LEU A 39 -4.96 0.85 -12.14
N ALA A 40 -3.90 1.10 -12.90
CA ALA A 40 -3.29 0.10 -13.75
C ALA A 40 -2.68 -1.03 -12.91
N GLU A 41 -1.92 -0.67 -11.87
CA GLU A 41 -1.34 -1.64 -10.93
C GLU A 41 -2.43 -2.40 -10.17
N PHE A 42 -3.36 -1.69 -9.55
CA PHE A 42 -4.44 -2.27 -8.74
C PHE A 42 -5.35 -3.21 -9.54
N LEU A 43 -5.80 -2.78 -10.72
CA LEU A 43 -6.71 -3.58 -11.56
C LEU A 43 -5.98 -4.65 -12.39
N SER A 44 -4.65 -4.61 -12.48
CA SER A 44 -3.89 -5.71 -13.10
C SER A 44 -3.80 -6.96 -12.24
N ASP A 45 -4.14 -6.86 -10.95
CA ASP A 45 -4.05 -7.96 -10.00
C ASP A 45 -5.12 -9.03 -10.29
N PRO A 46 -4.73 -10.29 -10.57
CA PRO A 46 -5.68 -11.39 -10.77
C PRO A 46 -6.48 -11.73 -9.51
N ARG A 47 -6.08 -11.26 -8.33
CA ARG A 47 -6.86 -11.41 -7.09
C ARG A 47 -8.00 -10.41 -6.97
N VAL A 48 -7.98 -9.33 -7.76
CA VAL A 48 -9.03 -8.31 -7.79
C VAL A 48 -10.01 -8.59 -8.92
N ILE A 49 -9.52 -9.12 -10.05
CA ILE A 49 -10.33 -9.40 -11.24
C ILE A 49 -10.13 -10.84 -11.69
N GLU A 50 -11.22 -11.60 -11.75
CA GLU A 50 -11.23 -13.04 -12.06
C GLU A 50 -11.34 -13.36 -13.56
N LEU A 51 -11.35 -12.36 -14.45
CA LEU A 51 -11.46 -12.55 -15.89
C LEU A 51 -10.14 -13.05 -16.52
N PRO A 52 -10.21 -13.74 -17.68
CA PRO A 52 -9.01 -14.14 -18.42
C PRO A 52 -8.08 -12.95 -18.70
N ARG A 53 -6.79 -13.10 -18.38
CA ARG A 53 -5.80 -11.99 -18.34
C ARG A 53 -5.74 -11.20 -19.65
N TYR A 54 -5.82 -11.88 -20.80
CA TYR A 54 -5.74 -11.22 -22.11
C TYR A 54 -6.96 -10.33 -22.39
N LEU A 55 -8.16 -10.82 -22.07
CA LEU A 55 -9.41 -10.09 -22.28
C LEU A 55 -9.47 -8.90 -21.34
N TRP A 56 -9.10 -9.11 -20.07
CA TRP A 56 -9.05 -8.04 -19.11
C TRP A 56 -8.00 -6.99 -19.44
N TRP A 57 -6.82 -7.39 -19.92
CA TRP A 57 -5.78 -6.44 -20.32
C TRP A 57 -6.25 -5.48 -21.42
N LEU A 58 -7.00 -5.99 -22.41
CA LEU A 58 -7.63 -5.18 -23.46
C LEU A 58 -8.68 -4.22 -22.90
N ILE A 59 -9.54 -4.68 -21.98
CA ILE A 59 -10.57 -3.83 -21.35
C ILE A 59 -9.90 -2.74 -20.48
N LEU A 60 -8.90 -3.12 -19.70
CA LEU A 60 -8.16 -2.24 -18.80
C LEU A 60 -7.48 -1.11 -19.57
N HIS A 61 -6.66 -1.44 -20.57
CA HIS A 61 -5.88 -0.45 -21.32
C HIS A 61 -6.67 0.22 -22.45
N GLY A 62 -7.71 -0.44 -22.97
CA GLY A 62 -8.56 0.07 -24.04
C GLY A 62 -9.62 1.06 -23.55
N VAL A 63 -10.30 0.75 -22.44
CA VAL A 63 -11.46 1.52 -21.96
C VAL A 63 -11.20 2.13 -20.59
N ILE A 64 -10.84 1.32 -19.60
CA ILE A 64 -10.83 1.76 -18.19
C ILE A 64 -9.79 2.85 -17.96
N LEU A 65 -8.52 2.63 -18.34
CA LEU A 65 -7.42 3.58 -18.09
C LEU A 65 -7.50 4.84 -18.96
N ARG A 66 -8.37 4.86 -19.98
CA ARG A 66 -8.63 6.05 -20.79
C ARG A 66 -9.73 6.93 -20.19
N VAL A 67 -10.80 6.34 -19.69
CA VAL A 67 -12.00 7.07 -19.26
C VAL A 67 -12.03 7.31 -17.74
N ARG A 68 -11.71 6.30 -16.94
CA ARG A 68 -11.91 6.30 -15.48
C ARG A 68 -11.00 7.26 -14.71
N PRO A 69 -9.69 7.43 -15.05
CA PRO A 69 -8.78 8.21 -14.22
C PRO A 69 -9.18 9.67 -14.02
N SER A 70 -9.74 10.33 -15.04
CA SER A 70 -10.19 11.73 -14.93
C SER A 70 -11.31 11.89 -13.89
N ARG A 71 -12.28 10.96 -13.89
CA ARG A 71 -13.38 10.96 -12.93
C ARG A 71 -12.88 10.65 -11.52
N SER A 72 -12.04 9.63 -11.37
CA SER A 72 -11.45 9.24 -10.09
C SER A 72 -10.54 10.33 -9.52
N ALA A 73 -9.73 11.01 -10.35
CA ALA A 73 -8.88 12.11 -9.90
C ALA A 73 -9.68 13.26 -9.30
N LYS A 74 -10.85 13.60 -9.87
CA LYS A 74 -11.75 14.60 -9.26
C LYS A 74 -12.23 14.17 -7.87
N ALA A 75 -12.55 12.89 -7.69
CA ALA A 75 -12.95 12.36 -6.38
C ALA A 75 -11.78 12.40 -5.38
N TYR A 76 -10.58 11.96 -5.78
CA TYR A 76 -9.38 12.06 -4.94
C TYR A 76 -9.06 13.50 -4.57
N LYS A 77 -9.18 14.44 -5.52
CA LYS A 77 -8.94 15.87 -5.28
C LYS A 77 -9.88 16.46 -4.23
N LYS A 78 -11.14 16.01 -4.16
CA LYS A 78 -12.12 16.49 -3.16
C LYS A 78 -11.73 16.12 -1.72
N ILE A 79 -11.07 14.97 -1.53
CA ILE A 79 -10.68 14.48 -0.21
C ILE A 79 -9.18 14.67 0.07
N TRP A 80 -8.46 15.30 -0.86
CA TRP A 80 -7.02 15.46 -0.74
C TRP A 80 -6.71 16.51 0.33
N THR A 81 -5.70 16.23 1.14
CA THR A 81 -5.26 17.14 2.21
C THR A 81 -3.81 17.57 1.98
N GLU A 82 -3.35 18.56 2.74
CA GLU A 82 -1.93 18.98 2.76
C GLU A 82 -1.00 17.81 3.14
N ASN A 83 -1.50 16.87 3.95
CA ASN A 83 -0.78 15.67 4.35
C ASN A 83 -0.87 14.52 3.31
N GLY A 84 -1.39 14.81 2.12
CA GLY A 84 -1.64 13.84 1.05
C GLY A 84 -2.97 13.10 1.21
N SER A 85 -2.99 11.85 0.76
CA SER A 85 -4.15 10.97 0.88
C SER A 85 -4.53 10.74 2.36
N PRO A 86 -5.82 10.90 2.73
CA PRO A 86 -6.31 10.58 4.07
C PRO A 86 -5.95 9.16 4.50
N LEU A 87 -6.01 8.18 3.58
CA LEU A 87 -5.70 6.79 3.88
C LEU A 87 -4.26 6.64 4.38
N LEU A 88 -3.30 7.19 3.63
CA LEU A 88 -1.88 7.10 3.98
C LEU A 88 -1.56 7.88 5.26
N SER A 89 -2.10 9.09 5.40
CA SER A 89 -1.85 9.91 6.59
C SER A 89 -2.43 9.28 7.86
N ILE A 90 -3.64 8.72 7.80
CA ILE A 90 -4.27 8.00 8.91
C ILE A 90 -3.50 6.71 9.21
N SER A 91 -3.12 5.92 8.20
CA SER A 91 -2.33 4.70 8.42
C SER A 91 -0.99 4.98 9.07
N LYS A 92 -0.29 6.07 8.70
CA LYS A 92 0.93 6.50 9.40
C LYS A 92 0.66 6.82 10.87
N LYS A 93 -0.43 7.54 11.17
CA LYS A 93 -0.84 7.83 12.56
C LYS A 93 -1.17 6.54 13.34
N GLN A 94 -1.82 5.57 12.71
CA GLN A 94 -2.11 4.26 13.30
C GLN A 94 -0.82 3.50 13.65
N VAL A 95 0.17 3.49 12.75
CA VAL A 95 1.50 2.89 13.02
C VAL A 95 2.12 3.52 14.25
N SER A 96 2.18 4.85 14.31
CA SER A 96 2.76 5.57 15.46
C SER A 96 1.98 5.33 16.76
N GLY A 97 0.65 5.23 16.68
CA GLY A 97 -0.19 4.89 17.82
C GLY A 97 0.05 3.48 18.34
N LEU A 98 0.12 2.50 17.43
CA LEU A 98 0.40 1.12 17.76
C LEU A 98 1.80 0.95 18.35
N GLU A 99 2.81 1.62 17.81
CA GLU A 99 4.17 1.56 18.33
C GLU A 99 4.23 2.03 19.79
N LYS A 100 3.56 3.15 20.12
CA LYS A 100 3.47 3.67 21.48
C LYS A 100 2.79 2.71 22.46
N ILE A 101 1.76 2.00 22.01
CA ILE A 101 0.99 1.07 22.84
C ILE A 101 1.74 -0.26 23.01
N LEU A 102 2.26 -0.82 21.91
CA LEU A 102 2.85 -2.14 21.88
C LEU A 102 4.21 -2.18 22.57
N THR A 103 5.01 -1.12 22.49
CA THR A 103 6.28 -1.01 23.23
C THR A 103 6.09 -1.09 24.75
N LYS A 104 4.91 -0.71 25.26
CA LYS A 104 4.57 -0.82 26.69
C LYS A 104 4.04 -2.20 27.08
N LYS A 105 3.47 -2.95 26.13
CA LYS A 105 2.77 -4.22 26.39
C LYS A 105 3.62 -5.45 26.08
N ILE A 106 4.45 -5.39 25.05
CA ILE A 106 5.28 -6.50 24.61
C ILE A 106 6.69 -6.31 25.16
N ARG A 107 7.27 -7.40 25.69
CA ARG A 107 8.68 -7.45 26.10
C ARG A 107 9.54 -7.75 24.86
N GLY A 108 10.57 -6.94 24.64
CA GLY A 108 11.52 -7.13 23.54
C GLY A 108 11.34 -6.15 22.37
N PRO A 109 12.26 -6.18 21.39
CA PRO A 109 12.25 -5.23 20.28
C PRO A 109 11.10 -5.50 19.30
N ILE A 110 10.38 -4.44 18.92
CA ILE A 110 9.27 -4.50 17.95
C ILE A 110 9.62 -3.62 16.76
N LYS A 111 9.32 -4.08 15.55
CA LYS A 111 9.45 -3.30 14.32
C LYS A 111 8.11 -3.27 13.60
N ILE A 112 7.47 -2.09 13.55
CA ILE A 112 6.22 -1.90 12.83
C ILE A 112 6.51 -1.22 11.49
N LYS A 113 6.00 -1.78 10.40
CA LYS A 113 6.11 -1.19 9.05
C LYS A 113 4.73 -1.12 8.40
N LEU A 114 4.55 -0.06 7.62
CA LEU A 114 3.39 0.13 6.76
C LEU A 114 3.75 -0.31 5.35
N SER A 115 2.94 -1.18 4.76
CA SER A 115 3.03 -1.57 3.37
C SER A 115 1.75 -1.15 2.65
N MET A 116 1.96 -0.38 1.59
CA MET A 116 0.95 -0.11 0.58
C MET A 116 1.25 -0.99 -0.62
N ARG A 117 0.18 -1.43 -1.27
CA ARG A 117 0.27 -2.17 -2.53
C ARG A 117 0.40 -1.23 -3.72
#